data_AF-A0A5B0NE73-F1
#
_entry.id   AF-A0A5B0NE73-F1
#
_cell.length_a   1.000
_cell.length_b   1.000
_cell.length_c   1.000
_cell.angle_alpha   90.00
_cell.angle_beta   90.00
_cell.angle_gamma   90.00
#
_symmetry.space_group_name_H-M   'P 1'
#
loop_
_entity.id
_entity.type
_entity.pdbx_description
1 polymer ?
#
loop_
_entity_poly.entity_id
_entity_poly.type
_entity_poly.pdbx_seq_one_letter_code
_entity_poly.pdbx_strand_id
1 'polypeptide(L)'
;MTYEADELAQMEFPVERQMVHLIMKSDWLKSAFSQFDNKSGTDITFMFTPTPSTGWSAPREPTTYHNNQESSRRSLRVDDTGFLSLQLLIPLEEASTMKRKCGYVEFMCVPIEDG
;
A
#
# COMPACT_ATOMS: atom_id res chain seq x y z
N MET A 1 -20.81 -22.91 19.99
CA MET A 1 -21.07 -23.26 18.58
C MET A 1 -20.29 -22.26 17.74
N THR A 2 -19.39 -22.73 16.87
CA THR A 2 -18.73 -21.86 15.87
C THR A 2 -19.66 -21.74 14.67
N TYR A 3 -19.81 -20.54 14.13
CA TYR A 3 -20.66 -20.27 12.96
C TYR A 3 -19.99 -20.81 11.68
N GLU A 4 -20.78 -21.22 10.69
CA GLU A 4 -20.27 -21.59 9.37
C GLU A 4 -19.80 -20.32 8.64
N ALA A 5 -18.65 -20.38 7.97
CA ALA A 5 -18.13 -19.21 7.27
C ALA A 5 -18.95 -18.93 6.01
N ASP A 6 -19.29 -17.67 5.79
CA ASP A 6 -19.84 -17.22 4.50
C ASP A 6 -18.79 -17.36 3.37
N GLU A 7 -19.26 -17.45 2.13
CA GLU A 7 -18.40 -17.51 0.96
C GLU A 7 -17.50 -16.26 0.86
N LEU A 8 -16.18 -16.48 0.81
CA LEU A 8 -15.23 -15.39 0.62
C LEU A 8 -15.30 -14.89 -0.82
N ALA A 9 -15.34 -13.57 -0.99
CA ALA A 9 -15.16 -12.97 -2.31
C ALA A 9 -13.79 -13.38 -2.86
N GLN A 10 -13.78 -14.10 -3.99
CA GLN A 10 -12.55 -14.50 -4.66
C GLN A 10 -11.99 -13.31 -5.44
N MET A 11 -11.26 -12.45 -4.74
CA MET A 11 -10.59 -11.29 -5.31
C MET A 11 -9.12 -11.67 -5.54
N GLU A 12 -8.70 -11.68 -6.80
CA GLU A 12 -7.32 -11.96 -7.20
C GLU A 12 -6.77 -10.75 -7.98
N PHE A 13 -5.51 -10.37 -7.71
CA PHE A 13 -4.84 -9.31 -8.46
C PHE A 13 -3.94 -9.93 -9.54
N PRO A 14 -4.35 -9.94 -10.82
CA PRO A 14 -3.56 -10.55 -11.89
C PRO A 14 -2.34 -9.69 -12.19
N VAL A 15 -1.14 -10.22 -11.91
CA VAL A 15 0.15 -9.52 -12.12
C VAL A 15 0.32 -9.06 -13.57
N GLU A 16 -0.25 -9.81 -14.53
CA GLU A 16 -0.22 -9.52 -15.96
C GLU A 16 -0.92 -8.22 -16.35
N ARG A 17 -1.91 -7.77 -15.57
CA ARG A 17 -2.64 -6.52 -15.80
C ARG A 17 -2.11 -5.35 -14.97
N GLN A 18 -1.07 -5.58 -14.18
CA GLN A 18 -0.49 -4.55 -13.33
C GLN A 18 0.05 -3.39 -14.18
N MET A 19 -0.60 -2.23 -14.10
CA MET A 19 -0.16 -1.02 -14.76
C MET A 19 0.82 -0.22 -13.90
N VAL A 20 0.54 -0.14 -12.60
CA VAL A 20 1.35 0.64 -11.66
C VAL A 20 1.77 -0.23 -10.49
N HIS A 21 3.04 -0.09 -10.09
CA HIS A 21 3.57 -0.67 -8.87
C HIS A 21 4.44 0.38 -8.16
N LEU A 22 3.96 0.84 -7.01
CA LEU A 22 4.64 1.78 -6.15
C LEU A 22 5.10 1.07 -4.87
N ILE A 23 6.39 1.19 -4.55
CA ILE A 23 6.93 0.75 -3.25
C ILE A 23 7.31 1.98 -2.45
N MET A 24 6.72 2.14 -1.27
CA MET A 24 6.97 3.28 -0.40
C MET A 24 7.23 2.87 1.05
N LYS A 25 7.87 3.77 1.81
CA LYS A 25 8.04 3.61 3.25
C LYS A 25 6.70 3.72 3.95
N SER A 26 6.46 2.84 4.92
CA SER A 26 5.24 2.81 5.73
C SER A 26 4.92 4.15 6.41
N ASP A 27 5.94 4.83 6.92
CA ASP A 27 5.69 6.01 7.75
C ASP A 27 5.12 7.17 6.94
N TRP A 28 5.53 7.28 5.66
CA TRP A 28 5.04 8.34 4.76
C TRP A 28 3.55 8.18 4.46
N LEU A 29 3.13 6.96 4.12
CA LEU A 29 1.72 6.70 3.82
C LEU A 29 0.86 6.84 5.08
N LYS A 30 1.37 6.44 6.25
CA LYS A 30 0.67 6.61 7.53
C LYS A 30 0.47 8.10 7.84
N SER A 31 1.52 8.92 7.69
CA SER A 31 1.45 10.36 7.90
C SER A 31 0.56 11.08 6.89
N ALA A 32 0.47 10.60 5.65
CA ALA A 32 -0.46 11.11 4.66
C ALA A 32 -1.91 10.79 5.05
N PHE A 33 -2.21 9.54 5.39
CA PHE A 33 -3.56 9.13 5.79
C PHE A 33 -4.03 9.78 7.10
N SER A 34 -3.13 10.05 8.05
CA SER A 34 -3.52 10.74 9.30
C SER A 34 -3.96 12.19 9.10
N GLN A 35 -3.68 12.80 7.93
CA GLN A 35 -4.12 14.16 7.61
C GLN A 35 -5.54 14.22 7.04
N PHE A 36 -6.13 13.08 6.64
CA PHE A 36 -7.54 13.05 6.26
C PHE A 36 -8.37 13.29 7.52
N ASP A 37 -9.12 14.40 7.53
CA ASP A 37 -10.06 14.72 8.61
C ASP A 37 -11.33 13.88 8.43
N ASN A 38 -12.05 13.61 9.52
CA ASN A 38 -13.36 12.94 9.50
C ASN A 38 -14.45 13.76 8.77
N LYS A 39 -14.11 14.97 8.30
CA LYS A 39 -14.98 15.88 7.53
C LYS A 39 -14.61 15.97 6.05
N SER A 40 -13.43 15.53 5.64
CA SER A 40 -13.11 15.33 4.22
C SER A 40 -13.79 14.03 3.78
N GLY A 41 -14.32 13.99 2.55
CA GLY A 41 -15.11 12.86 2.04
C GLY A 41 -14.45 11.49 2.26
N THR A 42 -15.27 10.43 2.22
CA THR A 42 -14.85 9.04 2.47
C THR A 42 -14.01 8.45 1.33
N ASP A 43 -13.83 9.20 0.25
CA ASP A 43 -13.24 8.73 -1.00
C ASP A 43 -11.77 9.16 -1.10
N ILE A 44 -10.91 8.23 -1.52
CA ILE A 44 -9.49 8.47 -1.73
C ILE A 44 -9.17 8.21 -3.19
N THR A 45 -8.65 9.23 -3.89
CA THR A 45 -8.22 9.11 -5.29
C THR A 45 -6.70 8.99 -5.36
N PHE A 46 -6.21 7.94 -6.03
CA PHE A 46 -4.79 7.76 -6.34
C PHE A 46 -4.51 8.25 -7.77
N MET A 47 -3.56 9.17 -7.93
CA MET A 47 -3.13 9.67 -9.24
C MET A 47 -1.71 9.22 -9.54
N PHE A 48 -1.51 8.62 -10.71
CA PHE A 48 -0.20 8.21 -11.19
C PHE A 48 0.12 8.98 -12.46
N THR A 49 1.17 9.80 -12.39
CA THR A 49 1.69 10.52 -13.56
C THR A 49 3.01 9.88 -13.97
N PRO A 50 3.12 9.32 -15.19
CA PRO A 50 4.41 8.87 -15.69
C PRO A 50 5.32 10.09 -15.80
N THR A 51 6.49 10.06 -15.18
CA THR A 51 7.46 11.13 -15.34
C THR A 51 8.00 11.09 -16.78
N PRO A 52 7.90 12.19 -17.55
CA PRO A 52 8.59 12.26 -18.83
C PRO A 52 10.10 12.15 -18.56
N SER A 53 10.81 11.41 -19.40
CA SER A 53 12.25 11.10 -19.27
C SER A 53 13.19 12.32 -19.30
N THR A 54 12.66 13.53 -19.29
CA THR A 54 13.38 14.80 -19.44
C THR A 54 13.35 15.59 -18.13
N GLY A 55 14.38 15.38 -17.31
CA GLY A 55 14.94 16.44 -16.46
C GLY A 55 14.25 16.77 -15.13
N TRP A 56 13.24 16.02 -14.67
CA TRP A 56 12.69 16.28 -13.33
C TRP A 56 13.63 15.72 -12.26
N SER A 57 14.47 16.59 -11.69
CA SER A 57 15.17 16.30 -10.44
C SER A 57 14.13 16.18 -9.33
N ALA A 58 13.86 14.96 -8.88
CA ALA A 58 12.99 14.67 -7.74
C ALA A 58 13.35 15.60 -6.55
N PRO A 59 12.36 16.03 -5.74
CA PRO A 59 12.63 16.81 -4.52
C PRO A 59 13.71 16.11 -3.70
N ARG A 60 14.86 16.78 -3.53
CA ARG A 60 15.96 16.26 -2.72
C ARG A 60 15.51 16.15 -1.28
N GLU A 61 15.83 15.02 -0.66
CA GLU A 61 15.51 14.69 0.72
C GLU A 61 15.82 15.87 1.67
N PRO A 62 14.93 16.25 2.60
CA PRO A 62 15.34 17.00 3.77
C PRO A 62 16.34 16.12 4.55
N THR A 63 17.59 16.55 4.61
CA THR A 63 18.76 15.81 5.12
C THR A 63 18.78 15.59 6.64
N THR A 64 17.63 15.44 7.31
CA THR A 64 17.63 15.28 8.77
C THR A 64 16.48 14.42 9.28
N TYR A 65 16.57 13.10 9.04
CA TYR A 65 15.96 12.11 9.93
C TYR A 65 16.97 10.97 10.15
N HIS A 66 17.66 11.03 11.29
CA HIS A 66 18.54 9.94 11.72
C HIS A 66 17.72 8.72 12.16
N ASN A 67 18.16 7.58 11.64
CA ASN A 67 18.03 6.22 12.18
C ASN A 67 16.81 5.36 11.78
N ASN A 68 16.98 4.69 10.64
CA ASN A 68 16.93 3.24 10.45
C ASN A 68 16.31 2.38 11.58
N GLN A 69 15.04 2.03 11.46
CA GLN A 69 14.46 0.85 12.09
C GLN A 69 13.45 0.22 11.12
N GLU A 70 13.88 -0.85 10.44
CA GLU A 70 13.09 -1.79 9.63
C GLU A 70 11.86 -1.19 8.94
N SER A 71 12.05 -0.34 7.92
CA SER A 71 10.92 0.27 7.21
C SER A 71 10.05 -0.83 6.60
N SER A 72 8.84 -1.02 7.16
CA SER A 72 7.83 -1.88 6.57
C SER A 72 7.57 -1.36 5.15
N ARG A 73 8.01 -2.15 4.17
CA ARG A 73 7.80 -1.85 2.75
C ARG A 73 6.32 -2.04 2.48
N ARG A 74 5.70 -1.04 1.85
CA ARG A 74 4.34 -1.12 1.36
C ARG A 74 4.37 -1.20 -0.15
N SER A 75 3.69 -2.19 -0.72
CA SER A 75 3.50 -2.33 -2.16
C SER A 75 2.07 -1.92 -2.48
N LEU A 76 1.92 -0.92 -3.33
CA LEU A 76 0.64 -0.51 -3.89
C LEU A 76 0.65 -0.82 -5.39
N ARG A 77 -0.36 -1.57 -5.84
CA ARG A 77 -0.51 -2.02 -7.22
C ARG A 77 -1.88 -1.62 -7.73
N VAL A 78 -1.92 -1.17 -8.99
CA VAL A 78 -3.16 -0.82 -9.70
C VAL A 78 -3.14 -1.45 -11.08
N ASP A 79 -4.25 -2.05 -11.47
CA ASP A 79 -4.43 -2.63 -12.80
C ASP A 79 -5.11 -1.67 -13.79
N ASP A 80 -5.38 -2.15 -15.00
CA ASP A 80 -6.01 -1.40 -16.08
C ASP A 80 -7.51 -1.09 -15.86
N THR A 81 -8.14 -1.72 -14.88
CA THR A 81 -9.53 -1.46 -14.47
C THR A 81 -9.63 -0.46 -13.32
N GLY A 82 -8.50 -0.10 -12.71
CA GLY A 82 -8.47 0.71 -11.49
C GLY A 82 -8.60 -0.12 -10.21
N PHE A 83 -8.57 -1.45 -10.30
CA PHE A 83 -8.54 -2.33 -9.14
C PHE A 83 -7.22 -2.14 -8.39
N LEU A 84 -7.31 -1.99 -7.07
CA LEU A 84 -6.17 -1.65 -6.22
C LEU A 84 -5.84 -2.80 -5.27
N SER A 85 -4.55 -3.12 -5.17
CA SER A 85 -3.99 -4.02 -4.17
C SER A 85 -2.92 -3.28 -3.36
N LEU A 86 -3.09 -3.23 -2.04
CA LEU A 86 -2.14 -2.65 -1.08
C LEU A 86 -1.66 -3.71 -0.09
N GLN A 87 -0.39 -4.07 -0.20
CA GLN A 87 0.26 -5.01 0.71
C GLN A 87 1.11 -4.27 1.76
N LEU A 88 0.84 -4.57 3.04
CA LEU A 88 1.55 -4.05 4.20
C LEU A 88 2.37 -5.15 4.85
N LEU A 89 3.70 -5.04 4.84
CA LEU A 89 4.57 -6.01 5.50
C LEU A 89 4.45 -5.90 7.03
N ILE A 90 4.15 -6.99 7.72
CA ILE A 90 4.09 -7.07 9.18
C ILE A 90 5.29 -7.87 9.67
N PRO A 91 6.23 -7.26 10.42
CA PRO A 91 7.30 -8.03 11.06
C PRO A 91 6.68 -8.96 12.10
N LEU A 92 7.06 -10.24 12.06
CA LEU A 92 6.61 -11.24 13.03
C LEU A 92 7.78 -11.54 13.97
N GLU A 93 7.65 -11.16 15.23
CA GLU A 93 8.65 -11.49 16.25
C GLU A 93 8.47 -12.95 16.70
N GLU A 94 9.43 -13.82 16.41
CA GLU A 94 9.52 -15.15 17.01
C GLU A 94 10.69 -15.18 18.00
N ALA A 95 10.40 -15.50 19.27
CA ALA A 95 11.35 -15.45 20.37
C ALA A 95 12.49 -16.50 20.31
N SER A 96 12.49 -17.42 19.34
CA SER A 96 13.35 -18.62 19.38
C SER A 96 14.23 -18.87 18.16
N THR A 97 14.07 -18.15 17.04
CA THR A 97 14.81 -18.46 15.80
C THR A 97 15.46 -17.21 15.21
N MET A 98 16.76 -17.28 14.91
CA MET A 98 17.60 -16.19 14.36
C MET A 98 17.18 -15.71 12.94
N LYS A 99 16.01 -16.11 12.44
CA LYS A 99 15.43 -15.71 11.16
C LYS A 99 14.20 -14.84 11.40
N ARG A 100 14.28 -13.56 11.00
CA ARG A 100 13.10 -12.68 10.98
C ARG A 100 12.07 -13.26 10.01
N LYS A 101 10.89 -13.61 10.51
CA LYS A 101 9.73 -13.92 9.68
C LYS A 101 8.96 -12.62 9.46
N CYS A 102 8.45 -12.44 8.25
CA CYS A 102 7.57 -11.32 7.91
C CYS A 102 6.29 -11.91 7.31
N GLY A 103 5.14 -11.49 7.81
CA GLY A 103 3.86 -11.68 7.15
C GLY A 103 3.47 -10.43 6.36
N TYR A 104 2.31 -10.43 5.73
CA TYR A 104 1.71 -9.22 5.18
C TYR A 104 0.19 -9.23 5.38
N VAL A 105 -0.39 -8.03 5.40
CA VAL A 105 -1.83 -7.80 5.24
C VAL A 105 -2.05 -7.20 3.86
N GLU A 106 -3.04 -7.71 3.14
CA GLU A 106 -3.40 -7.21 1.81
C GLU A 106 -4.81 -6.63 1.83
N PHE A 107 -4.93 -5.39 1.35
CA PHE A 107 -6.19 -4.72 1.09
C PHE A 107 -6.45 -4.74 -0.41
N MET A 108 -7.63 -5.20 -0.80
CA MET A 108 -8.06 -5.25 -2.19
C MET A 108 -9.30 -4.37 -2.34
N CYS A 109 -9.24 -3.39 -3.23
CA CYS A 109 -10.27 -2.38 -3.38
C CYS A 109 -10.72 -2.29 -4.83
N VAL A 110 -12.02 -2.34 -5.04
CA VAL A 110 -12.63 -1.98 -6.33
C VAL A 110 -12.65 -0.45 -6.47
N PRO A 111 -12.50 0.08 -7.69
CA PRO A 111 -12.67 1.51 -7.92
C PRO A 111 -14.09 1.93 -7.54
N ILE A 112 -14.23 3.18 -7.06
CA ILE A 112 -15.55 3.78 -6.83
C ILE A 112 -16.14 4.09 -8.20
N GLU A 113 -17.36 3.62 -8.46
CA GLU A 113 -18.14 4.04 -9.63
C GLU A 113 -18.78 5.39 -9.33
N ASP A 114 -18.70 6.35 -10.27
CA ASP A 114 -19.47 7.59 -10.18
C ASP A 114 -20.97 7.24 -10.19
N GLY A 115 -21.70 7.64 -9.15
CA GLY A 115 -23.16 7.52 -9.05
C GLY A 115 -23.91 8.60 -9.80
#